data_AF-A0A847C835-F1
#
_entry.id   AF-A0A847C835-F1
#
_cell.length_a   1.000
_cell.length_b   1.000
_cell.length_c   1.000
_cell.angle_alpha   90.00
_cell.angle_beta   90.00
_cell.angle_gamma   90.00
#
_symmetry.space_group_name_H-M   'P 1'
#
loop_
_entity.id
_entity.type
_entity.pdbx_description
1 polymer ?
#
loop_
_entity_poly.entity_id
_entity_poly.type
_entity_poly.pdbx_seq_one_letter_code
_entity_poly.pdbx_strand_id
1 'polypeptide(L)'
;VEFNDVRGVEGIKEAEYDLAGTKVKVAVTSGLENASKLLDMIKSGEKDYAFVEVMACPGGCVNGGGQPHQPGYVRNTIDLRAERAKALYGEDSSMELRKSHENPNVKEIYSSYLEKPGSHKAHEILHTTYVKREIYKK
;
A
#
# COMPACT_ATOMS: atom_id res chain seq x y z
N VAL A 1 -3.71 7.43 -15.14
CA VAL A 1 -2.24 7.32 -15.04
C VAL A 1 -1.95 6.02 -14.35
N GLU A 2 -1.09 5.18 -14.92
CA GLU A 2 -0.75 3.87 -14.37
C GLU A 2 0.67 3.90 -13.81
N PHE A 3 0.85 3.41 -12.59
CA PHE A 3 2.16 3.21 -11.97
C PHE A 3 2.46 1.71 -11.93
N ASN A 4 2.83 1.14 -13.08
CA ASN A 4 2.96 -0.32 -13.22
C ASN A 4 4.20 -0.88 -12.51
N ASP A 5 5.25 -0.09 -12.33
CA ASP A 5 6.54 -0.53 -11.76
C ASP A 5 6.43 -1.00 -10.30
N VAL A 6 5.38 -0.57 -9.58
CA VAL A 6 5.10 -0.97 -8.20
C VAL A 6 4.05 -2.09 -8.08
N ARG A 7 3.55 -2.60 -9.21
CA ARG A 7 2.55 -3.68 -9.26
C ARG A 7 3.21 -5.06 -9.19
N GLY A 8 2.38 -6.09 -9.02
CA GLY A 8 2.82 -7.48 -8.98
C GLY A 8 3.12 -8.00 -7.57
N VAL A 9 3.52 -9.26 -7.52
CA VAL A 9 3.62 -10.08 -6.30
C VAL A 9 5.05 -10.27 -5.80
N GLU A 10 6.00 -9.57 -6.40
CA GLU A 10 7.40 -9.58 -5.97
C GLU A 10 7.54 -9.04 -4.54
N GLY A 11 8.55 -9.57 -3.84
CA GLY A 11 8.75 -9.30 -2.41
C GLY A 11 9.07 -7.84 -2.12
N ILE A 12 9.95 -7.23 -2.92
CA ILE A 12 10.33 -5.82 -2.86
C ILE A 12 10.28 -5.29 -4.29
N LYS A 13 9.61 -4.17 -4.50
CA LYS A 13 9.48 -3.47 -5.78
C LYS A 13 9.97 -2.05 -5.61
N GLU A 14 10.69 -1.54 -6.59
CA GLU A 14 11.31 -0.22 -6.56
C GLU A 14 10.93 0.56 -7.81
N ALA A 15 10.71 1.86 -7.66
CA ALA A 15 10.46 2.75 -8.78
C ALA A 15 11.00 4.16 -8.50
N GLU A 16 11.27 4.92 -9.54
CA GLU A 16 11.56 6.35 -9.47
C GLU A 16 10.57 7.10 -10.37
N TYR A 17 9.88 8.08 -9.82
CA TYR A 17 8.92 8.90 -10.56
C TYR A 17 9.34 10.36 -10.52
N ASP A 18 9.19 11.06 -11.64
CA ASP A 18 9.38 12.51 -11.70
C ASP A 18 8.07 13.22 -11.33
N LEU A 19 8.09 13.94 -10.20
CA LEU A 19 7.00 14.80 -9.75
C LEU A 19 7.43 16.26 -9.92
N ALA A 20 7.07 16.84 -11.05
CA ALA A 20 7.33 18.25 -11.38
C ALA A 20 8.82 18.66 -11.24
N GLY A 21 9.72 17.82 -11.73
CA GLY A 21 11.18 17.98 -11.67
C GLY A 21 11.82 17.38 -10.42
N THR A 22 11.03 16.88 -9.46
CA THR A 22 11.53 16.20 -8.27
C THR A 22 11.51 14.70 -8.49
N LYS A 23 12.70 14.07 -8.53
CA LYS A 23 12.83 12.61 -8.57
C LYS A 23 12.44 12.01 -7.23
N VAL A 24 11.38 11.21 -7.21
CA VAL A 24 10.86 10.54 -6.02
C VAL A 24 11.09 9.04 -6.15
N LYS A 25 12.05 8.54 -5.37
CA LYS A 25 12.31 7.10 -5.24
C LYS A 25 11.32 6.48 -4.27
N VAL A 26 10.65 5.41 -4.68
CA VAL A 26 9.67 4.70 -3.86
C VAL A 26 9.97 3.22 -3.81
N ALA A 27 9.56 2.57 -2.72
CA ALA A 27 9.60 1.12 -2.58
C ALA A 27 8.27 0.56 -2.06
N VAL A 28 7.91 -0.63 -2.52
CA VAL A 28 6.75 -1.38 -2.03
C VAL A 28 7.21 -2.77 -1.63
N THR A 29 6.98 -3.17 -0.39
CA THR A 29 7.35 -4.50 0.12
C THR A 29 6.12 -5.27 0.62
N SER A 30 6.09 -6.58 0.35
CA SER A 30 5.06 -7.48 0.86
C SER A 30 5.68 -8.67 1.60
N GLY A 31 5.16 -8.97 2.79
CA GLY A 31 5.74 -9.92 3.73
C GLY A 31 6.71 -9.26 4.71
N LEU A 32 6.57 -9.56 6.01
CA LEU A 32 7.42 -8.98 7.06
C LEU A 32 8.91 -9.36 6.92
N GLU A 33 9.23 -10.51 6.34
CA GLU A 33 10.62 -10.88 6.03
C GLU A 33 11.25 -9.89 5.05
N ASN A 34 10.54 -9.53 3.98
CA ASN A 34 10.99 -8.56 2.99
C ASN A 34 11.01 -7.15 3.56
N ALA A 35 10.08 -6.82 4.46
CA ALA A 35 10.12 -5.55 5.20
C ALA A 35 11.41 -5.43 6.03
N SER A 36 11.82 -6.50 6.72
CA SER A 36 13.10 -6.50 7.45
C SER A 36 14.28 -6.23 6.53
N LYS A 37 14.38 -6.96 5.41
CA LYS A 37 15.46 -6.78 4.42
C LYS A 37 15.49 -5.34 3.88
N LEU A 38 14.33 -4.79 3.52
CA LEU A 38 14.22 -3.41 3.03
C LEU A 38 14.68 -2.39 4.06
N LEU A 39 14.27 -2.56 5.31
CA LEU A 39 14.69 -1.68 6.40
C LEU A 39 16.21 -1.76 6.66
N ASP A 40 16.82 -2.94 6.51
CA ASP A 40 18.26 -3.10 6.68
C ASP A 40 19.04 -2.39 5.55
N MET A 41 18.58 -2.48 4.29
CA MET A 41 19.14 -1.74 3.15
C MET A 41 19.01 -0.21 3.31
N ILE A 42 17.90 0.26 3.90
CA ILE A 42 17.70 1.70 4.18
C ILE A 42 18.65 2.15 5.30
N LYS A 43 18.74 1.39 6.40
CA LYS A 43 19.60 1.74 7.55
C LYS A 43 21.08 1.72 7.21
N SER A 44 21.51 0.83 6.31
CA SER A 44 22.90 0.76 5.87
C SER A 44 23.30 1.92 4.93
N GLY A 45 22.32 2.64 4.38
CA GLY A 45 22.53 3.65 3.35
C GLY A 45 22.69 3.07 1.94
N GLU A 46 22.47 1.76 1.75
CA GLU A 46 22.48 1.13 0.42
C GLU A 46 21.34 1.68 -0.45
N LYS A 47 20.18 1.94 0.16
CA LYS A 47 19.00 2.46 -0.52
C LYS A 47 18.47 3.71 0.19
N ASP A 48 18.04 4.67 -0.62
CA ASP A 48 17.43 5.92 -0.18
C ASP A 48 16.08 6.09 -0.90
N TYR A 49 14.99 6.12 -0.14
CA TYR A 49 13.62 6.24 -0.64
C TYR A 49 12.89 7.38 0.06
N ALA A 50 12.10 8.13 -0.70
CA ALA A 50 11.23 9.17 -0.17
C ALA A 50 9.93 8.61 0.40
N PHE A 51 9.45 7.47 -0.11
CA PHE A 51 8.22 6.83 0.32
C PHE A 51 8.32 5.31 0.25
N VAL A 52 7.87 4.63 1.31
CA VAL A 52 7.87 3.16 1.39
C VAL A 52 6.50 2.66 1.83
N GLU A 53 5.92 1.75 1.05
CA GLU A 53 4.73 0.99 1.42
C GLU A 53 5.13 -0.39 1.97
N VAL A 54 4.58 -0.77 3.12
CA VAL A 54 4.85 -2.06 3.77
C VAL A 54 3.56 -2.83 3.98
N MET A 55 3.46 -3.99 3.36
CA MET A 55 2.35 -4.93 3.53
C MET A 55 2.83 -6.16 4.33
N ALA A 56 2.14 -6.50 5.41
CA ALA A 56 2.56 -7.62 6.26
C ALA A 56 2.40 -9.00 5.57
N CYS A 57 1.37 -9.16 4.73
CA CYS A 57 1.05 -10.42 4.07
C CYS A 57 1.69 -10.49 2.67
N PRO A 58 2.22 -11.67 2.24
CA PRO A 58 2.76 -11.84 0.89
C PRO A 58 1.69 -11.57 -0.18
N GLY A 59 1.99 -10.65 -1.12
CA GLY A 59 1.03 -10.22 -2.15
C GLY A 59 -0.07 -9.26 -1.66
N GLY A 60 0.03 -8.74 -0.44
CA GLY A 60 -0.91 -7.76 0.11
C GLY A 60 -2.17 -8.36 0.74
N CYS A 61 -3.16 -7.50 1.02
CA CYS A 61 -4.36 -7.85 1.79
C CYS A 61 -5.22 -8.95 1.14
N VAL A 62 -5.16 -9.11 -0.19
CA VAL A 62 -5.89 -10.17 -0.93
C VAL A 62 -5.50 -11.59 -0.50
N ASN A 63 -4.39 -11.73 0.22
CA ASN A 63 -3.88 -12.97 0.78
C ASN A 63 -3.69 -12.90 2.31
N GLY A 64 -4.44 -12.03 2.98
CA GLY A 64 -4.45 -11.92 4.43
C GLY A 64 -5.02 -13.16 5.13
N GLY A 65 -4.72 -13.31 6.42
CA GLY A 65 -5.12 -14.48 7.22
C GLY A 65 -6.63 -14.68 7.39
N GLY A 66 -7.44 -13.65 7.14
CA GLY A 66 -8.91 -13.71 7.14
C GLY A 66 -9.55 -14.11 5.81
N GLN A 67 -8.75 -14.32 4.75
CA GLN A 67 -9.27 -14.70 3.44
C GLN A 67 -9.73 -16.18 3.41
N PRO A 68 -10.67 -16.56 2.51
CA PRO A 68 -11.14 -17.93 2.42
C PRO A 68 -10.00 -18.95 2.26
N HIS A 69 -10.02 -19.98 3.11
CA HIS A 69 -9.10 -21.11 2.98
C HIS A 69 -9.27 -21.76 1.61
N GLN A 70 -8.15 -22.19 1.04
CA GLN A 70 -8.11 -22.82 -0.27
C GLN A 70 -7.50 -24.21 -0.14
N PRO A 71 -8.00 -25.21 -0.87
CA PRO A 71 -7.41 -26.53 -0.91
C PRO A 71 -5.93 -26.47 -1.29
N GLY A 72 -5.14 -27.43 -0.78
CA GLY A 72 -3.70 -27.48 -1.04
C GLY A 72 -3.35 -27.52 -2.53
N TYR A 73 -4.12 -28.26 -3.34
CA TYR A 73 -3.89 -28.34 -4.78
C TYR A 73 -4.04 -26.97 -5.46
N VAL A 74 -5.01 -26.15 -5.05
CA VAL A 74 -5.21 -24.79 -5.58
C VAL A 74 -4.00 -23.92 -5.25
N ARG A 75 -3.56 -23.93 -3.99
CA ARG A 75 -2.38 -23.16 -3.54
C ARG A 75 -1.09 -23.54 -4.27
N ASN A 76 -0.96 -24.80 -4.66
CA ASN A 76 0.24 -25.31 -5.33
C ASN A 76 0.24 -25.08 -6.85
N THR A 77 -0.92 -24.78 -7.45
CA THR A 77 -1.07 -24.71 -8.92
C THR A 77 -1.50 -23.34 -9.41
N ILE A 78 -2.04 -22.48 -8.54
CA ILE A 78 -2.58 -21.16 -8.91
C ILE A 78 -1.96 -20.09 -8.01
N ASP A 79 -1.43 -19.02 -8.61
CA ASP A 79 -1.07 -17.82 -7.85
C ASP A 79 -2.33 -17.03 -7.49
N LEU A 80 -2.96 -17.43 -6.38
CA LEU A 80 -4.15 -16.78 -5.85
C LEU A 80 -3.96 -15.28 -5.55
N ARG A 81 -2.73 -14.83 -5.29
CA ARG A 81 -2.45 -13.42 -5.03
C ARG A 81 -2.64 -12.62 -6.31
N ALA A 82 -2.05 -13.10 -7.41
CA ALA A 82 -2.17 -12.48 -8.71
C ALA A 82 -3.62 -12.49 -9.22
N GLU A 83 -4.32 -13.63 -9.11
CA GLU A 83 -5.71 -13.73 -9.56
C GLU A 83 -6.66 -12.81 -8.78
N ARG A 84 -6.52 -12.74 -7.45
CA ARG A 84 -7.36 -11.84 -6.64
C ARG A 84 -7.02 -10.37 -6.86
N ALA A 85 -5.73 -10.03 -7.02
CA ALA A 85 -5.32 -8.67 -7.32
C ALA A 85 -5.80 -8.22 -8.72
N LYS A 86 -5.82 -9.13 -9.70
CA LYS A 86 -6.32 -8.87 -11.05
C LYS A 86 -7.78 -8.39 -11.05
N ALA A 87 -8.62 -8.92 -10.18
CA ALA A 87 -10.00 -8.44 -10.04
C ALA A 87 -10.04 -6.95 -9.64
N LEU A 88 -9.23 -6.54 -8.66
CA LEU A 88 -9.15 -5.14 -8.22
C LEU A 88 -8.63 -4.21 -9.32
N TYR A 89 -7.59 -4.63 -10.06
CA TYR A 89 -7.10 -3.84 -11.20
C TYR A 89 -8.10 -3.78 -12.35
N GLY A 90 -8.87 -4.86 -12.56
CA GLY A 90 -9.96 -4.90 -13.53
C GLY A 90 -11.05 -3.90 -13.18
N GLU A 91 -11.51 -3.90 -11.92
CA GLU A 91 -12.47 -2.92 -11.41
C GLU A 91 -11.97 -1.49 -11.57
N ASP A 92 -10.77 -1.18 -11.06
CA ASP A 92 -10.16 0.16 -11.21
C ASP A 92 -10.14 0.62 -12.67
N SER A 93 -9.70 -0.23 -13.61
CA SER A 93 -9.63 0.12 -15.03
C SER A 93 -10.99 0.44 -15.66
N SER A 94 -12.08 -0.09 -15.09
CA SER A 94 -13.45 0.11 -15.56
C SER A 94 -14.16 1.32 -14.93
N MET A 95 -13.56 1.93 -13.91
CA MET A 95 -14.15 3.08 -13.21
C MET A 95 -13.94 4.39 -13.99
N GLU A 96 -14.96 5.23 -14.01
CA GLU A 96 -14.85 6.59 -14.55
C GLU A 96 -13.93 7.47 -13.70
N LEU A 97 -14.02 7.33 -12.37
CA LEU A 97 -13.22 8.07 -11.40
C LEU A 97 -12.12 7.17 -10.82
N ARG A 98 -10.86 7.46 -11.14
CA ARG A 98 -9.69 6.64 -10.77
C ARG A 98 -8.68 7.36 -9.89
N LYS A 99 -9.03 8.54 -9.39
CA LYS A 99 -8.23 9.30 -8.42
C LYS A 99 -9.07 9.62 -7.21
N SER A 100 -8.55 9.36 -6.01
CA SER A 100 -9.29 9.54 -4.75
C SER A 100 -9.82 10.97 -4.57
N HIS A 101 -9.07 11.98 -5.00
CA HIS A 101 -9.48 13.39 -4.90
C HIS A 101 -10.55 13.81 -5.92
N GLU A 102 -10.89 12.97 -6.89
CA GLU A 102 -11.97 13.21 -7.84
C GLU A 102 -13.33 12.72 -7.31
N ASN A 103 -13.33 11.83 -6.31
CA ASN A 103 -14.53 11.23 -5.71
C ASN A 103 -15.47 12.29 -5.11
N PRO A 104 -16.75 12.36 -5.54
CA PRO A 104 -17.69 13.39 -5.07
C PRO A 104 -17.99 13.29 -3.58
N ASN A 105 -18.09 12.08 -3.02
CA ASN A 105 -18.36 11.88 -1.59
C ASN A 105 -17.18 12.35 -0.74
N VAL A 106 -15.95 12.15 -1.22
CA VAL A 106 -14.75 12.66 -0.55
C VAL A 106 -14.72 14.19 -0.60
N LYS A 107 -15.03 14.80 -1.76
CA LYS A 107 -15.12 16.26 -1.85
C LYS A 107 -16.18 16.83 -0.90
N GLU A 108 -17.34 16.20 -0.83
CA GLU A 108 -18.45 16.64 0.01
C GLU A 108 -18.11 16.60 1.50
N ILE A 109 -17.50 15.51 2.00
CA ILE A 109 -17.13 15.44 3.41
C ILE A 109 -16.05 16.48 3.79
N TYR A 110 -15.15 16.81 2.85
CA TYR A 110 -14.20 17.91 3.06
C TYR A 110 -14.89 19.28 3.03
N SER A 111 -15.74 19.58 2.06
CA SER A 111 -16.40 20.89 1.99
C SER A 111 -17.39 21.13 3.13
N SER A 112 -18.13 20.10 3.55
CA SER A 112 -19.19 20.22 4.56
C SER A 112 -18.71 20.08 6.00
N TYR A 113 -17.62 19.33 6.24
CA TYR A 113 -17.24 18.96 7.61
C TYR A 113 -15.74 19.09 7.91
N LEU A 114 -14.86 18.50 7.09
CA LEU A 114 -13.42 18.40 7.40
C LEU A 114 -12.58 19.61 6.92
N GLU A 115 -13.20 20.56 6.23
CA GLU A 115 -12.60 21.75 5.61
C GLU A 115 -11.63 21.41 4.46
N LYS A 116 -10.37 21.09 4.78
CA LYS A 116 -9.33 20.78 3.80
C LYS A 116 -8.41 19.66 4.30
N PRO A 117 -7.73 18.91 3.42
CA PRO A 117 -6.70 17.96 3.83
C PRO A 117 -5.65 18.64 4.72
N GLY A 118 -5.37 18.04 5.88
CA GLY A 118 -4.44 18.59 6.87
C GLY A 118 -4.96 19.80 7.67
N SER A 119 -6.26 20.13 7.62
CA SER A 119 -6.87 21.06 8.57
C SER A 119 -6.74 20.56 10.01
N HIS A 120 -6.96 21.44 11.01
CA HIS A 120 -6.97 21.04 12.41
C HIS A 120 -7.98 19.91 12.67
N LYS A 121 -9.20 20.05 12.15
CA LYS A 121 -10.26 19.05 12.31
C LYS A 121 -9.92 17.73 11.61
N ALA A 122 -9.37 17.77 10.40
CA ALA A 122 -8.92 16.55 9.72
C ALA A 122 -7.78 15.86 10.48
N HIS A 123 -6.85 16.64 11.05
CA HIS A 123 -5.77 16.10 11.87
C HIS A 123 -6.30 15.41 13.13
N GLU A 124 -7.23 16.05 13.85
CA GLU A 124 -7.80 15.51 15.07
C GLU A 124 -8.56 14.19 14.85
N ILE A 125 -9.26 14.05 13.72
CA ILE A 125 -10.15 12.91 13.47
C ILE A 125 -9.46 11.79 12.66
N LEU A 126 -8.66 12.14 11.65
CA LEU A 126 -8.15 11.19 10.66
C LEU A 126 -6.66 10.86 10.86
N HIS A 127 -5.95 11.58 11.73
CA HIS A 127 -4.54 11.30 11.99
C HIS A 127 -4.38 10.64 13.36
N THR A 128 -3.35 9.82 13.48
CA THR A 128 -3.01 9.13 14.73
C THR A 128 -1.49 9.08 14.89
N THR A 129 -1.03 8.75 16.08
CA THR A 129 0.39 8.56 16.38
C THR A 129 0.62 7.21 17.04
N TYR A 130 1.78 6.63 16.76
CA TYR A 130 2.18 5.37 17.34
C TYR A 130 3.13 5.62 18.49
N VAL A 131 2.89 4.96 19.62
CA VAL A 131 3.79 4.95 20.76
C VAL A 131 4.61 3.66 20.78
N LYS A 132 5.84 3.74 21.28
CA LYS A 132 6.64 2.54 21.54
C LYS A 132 5.88 1.66 22.55
N ARG A 133 5.61 0.41 22.17
CA ARG A 133 4.99 -0.59 23.05
C ARG A 133 5.98 -1.70 23.33
N GLU A 134 5.94 -2.24 24.54
CA GLU A 134 6.68 -3.46 24.86
C GLU A 134 6.03 -4.66 24.16
N ILE A 135 6.85 -5.63 23.75
CA ILE A 135 6.35 -6.89 23.20
C ILE A 135 5.58 -7.59 24.32
N TYR A 136 4.33 -7.95 24.03
CA TYR A 136 3.53 -8.74 24.96
C TYR A 136 4.25 -10.07 25.25
N LYS A 137 4.79 -10.20 26.46
CA LYS A 137 5.36 -11.46 26.94
C LYS A 137 4.20 -12.36 27.32
N LYS A 138 4.01 -13.44 26.57
CA LYS A 138 3.03 -14.49 26.87
C LYS A 138 3.56 -15.44 27.92
#